data_AF-A0A947HFL4-F1
#
_entry.id   AF-A0A947HFL4-F1
#
_cell.length_a   1.000
_cell.length_b   1.000
_cell.length_c   1.000
_cell.angle_alpha   90.00
_cell.angle_beta   90.00
_cell.angle_gamma   90.00
#
_symmetry.space_group_name_H-M   'P 1'
#
loop_
_entity.id
_entity.type
_entity.pdbx_description
1 polymer ?
#
loop_
_entity_poly.entity_id
_entity_poly.type
_entity_poly.pdbx_seq_one_letter_code
_entity_poly.pdbx_strand_id
1 'polypeptide(L)'
;MQQHAATLINASAILIIFPLLLLLSAIMGLLLFSPLGTPLFKLLAARAMQKKNYAFAARLYERIYHWQELMEGADVYAKQAAFAWEQVGDLRQALAFSQKGEDWAKVGQLLIEMGKMEQAIEVFREHNLPARLAFCYEQTGHFWGAGELYELELDNHHKAMRFYEKSLQQDTLSPLDRIRVRLLMARTAFRLGKKEESLSHFEMAEALLAKPEAPQPDEHLKVVFRTVQLLLNGK
;
A
#
# COMPACT_ATOMS: atom_id res chain seq x y z
N MET A 1 64.21 -5.68 47.82
CA MET A 1 63.20 -6.75 47.66
C MET A 1 61.77 -6.24 47.44
N GLN A 2 61.32 -5.17 48.11
CA GLN A 2 59.94 -4.66 47.94
C GLN A 2 59.61 -4.15 46.52
N GLN A 3 60.57 -3.54 45.80
CA GLN A 3 60.34 -3.07 44.42
C GLN A 3 60.14 -4.21 43.41
N HIS A 4 60.80 -5.36 43.58
CA HIS A 4 60.62 -6.53 42.71
C HIS A 4 59.27 -7.25 42.94
N ALA A 5 58.74 -7.21 44.17
CA ALA A 5 57.43 -7.76 44.46
C ALA A 5 56.31 -6.94 43.80
N ALA A 6 56.41 -5.60 43.78
CA ALA A 6 55.43 -4.74 43.13
C ALA A 6 55.39 -4.89 41.59
N THR A 7 56.54 -5.09 40.94
CA THR A 7 56.61 -5.31 39.49
C THR A 7 56.02 -6.66 39.06
N LEU A 8 56.16 -7.70 39.90
CA LEU A 8 55.59 -9.04 39.62
C LEU A 8 54.06 -9.07 39.77
N ILE A 9 53.51 -8.34 40.74
CA ILE A 9 52.05 -8.21 40.94
C ILE A 9 51.40 -7.45 39.77
N ASN A 10 52.08 -6.43 39.24
CA ASN A 10 51.59 -5.70 38.06
C ASN A 10 51.64 -6.56 36.78
N ALA A 11 52.67 -7.39 36.60
CA ALA A 11 52.78 -8.26 35.44
C ALA A 11 51.71 -9.37 35.42
N SER A 12 51.40 -9.96 36.59
CA SER A 12 50.35 -10.99 36.69
C SER A 12 48.94 -10.40 36.51
N ALA A 13 48.69 -9.18 37.00
CA ALA A 13 47.42 -8.48 36.76
C ALA A 13 47.20 -8.19 35.26
N ILE A 14 48.24 -7.76 34.54
CA ILE A 14 48.16 -7.51 33.08
C ILE A 14 47.86 -8.81 32.32
N LEU A 15 48.48 -9.93 32.73
CA LEU A 15 48.27 -11.25 32.12
C LEU A 15 46.85 -11.78 32.28
N ILE A 16 46.11 -11.34 33.30
CA ILE A 16 44.71 -11.72 33.55
C ILE A 16 43.74 -10.71 32.92
N ILE A 17 44.03 -9.41 33.01
CA ILE A 17 43.13 -8.34 32.54
C ILE A 17 43.10 -8.27 31.01
N PHE A 18 44.24 -8.46 30.34
CA PHE A 18 44.32 -8.38 28.87
C PHE A 18 43.44 -9.42 28.14
N PRO A 19 43.49 -10.73 28.45
CA PRO A 19 42.60 -11.71 27.82
C PRO A 19 41.13 -11.47 28.18
N LEU A 20 40.82 -10.97 29.38
CA LEU A 20 39.46 -10.59 29.76
C LEU A 20 38.92 -9.45 28.89
N LEU A 21 39.73 -8.42 28.64
CA LEU A 21 39.38 -7.30 27.76
C LEU A 21 39.21 -7.76 26.31
N LEU A 22 40.09 -8.64 25.82
CA LEU A 22 39.94 -9.23 24.48
C LEU A 22 38.66 -10.06 24.37
N LEU A 23 38.35 -10.87 25.38
CA LEU A 23 37.12 -11.67 25.42
C LEU A 23 35.87 -10.79 25.49
N LEU A 24 35.89 -9.71 26.28
CA LEU A 24 34.83 -8.69 26.30
C LEU A 24 34.66 -8.02 24.94
N SER A 25 35.76 -7.67 24.27
CA SER A 25 35.72 -7.08 22.93
C SER A 25 35.17 -8.05 21.89
N ALA A 26 35.51 -9.34 22.00
CA ALA A 26 35.02 -10.39 21.11
C ALA A 26 33.53 -10.66 21.33
N ILE A 27 33.08 -10.75 22.59
CA ILE A 27 31.66 -10.88 22.94
C ILE A 27 30.88 -9.66 22.43
N MET A 28 31.46 -8.47 22.58
CA MET A 28 30.79 -7.25 22.11
C MET A 28 30.74 -7.15 20.59
N GLY A 29 31.80 -7.55 19.89
CA GLY A 29 31.76 -7.75 18.44
C GLY A 29 30.69 -8.75 18.03
N LEU A 30 30.61 -9.88 18.72
CA LEU A 30 29.62 -10.92 18.44
C LEU A 30 28.18 -10.44 18.72
N LEU A 31 27.96 -9.61 19.73
CA LEU A 31 26.65 -8.98 19.97
C LEU A 31 26.33 -7.87 18.97
N LEU A 32 27.31 -7.11 18.49
CA LEU A 32 27.12 -6.01 17.54
C LEU A 32 26.91 -6.48 16.10
N PHE A 33 27.51 -7.61 15.73
CA PHE A 33 27.57 -8.11 14.35
C PHE A 33 26.84 -9.44 14.12
N SER A 34 26.25 -10.05 15.15
CA SER A 34 25.49 -11.30 15.00
C SER A 34 24.03 -11.17 15.48
N PRO A 35 23.14 -12.05 14.96
CA PRO A 35 21.73 -12.09 15.34
C PRO A 35 21.48 -12.29 16.85
N LEU A 36 22.48 -12.72 17.62
CA LEU A 36 22.40 -12.85 19.08
C LEU A 36 22.15 -11.50 19.79
N GLY A 37 22.55 -10.38 19.17
CA GLY A 37 22.26 -9.04 19.69
C GLY A 37 20.84 -8.54 19.46
N THR A 38 20.02 -9.26 18.67
CA THR A 38 18.68 -8.79 18.27
C THR A 38 17.76 -8.35 19.42
N PRO A 39 17.71 -9.00 20.61
CA PRO A 39 16.84 -8.54 21.69
C PRO A 39 17.25 -7.15 22.22
N LEU A 40 18.55 -6.90 22.32
CA LEU A 40 19.09 -5.61 22.75
C LEU A 40 18.75 -4.52 21.73
N PHE A 41 18.92 -4.80 20.44
CA PHE A 41 18.59 -3.82 19.40
C PHE A 41 17.11 -3.52 19.31
N LYS A 42 16.23 -4.51 19.52
CA LYS A 42 14.78 -4.29 19.59
C LYS A 42 14.43 -3.31 20.72
N LEU A 43 15.01 -3.51 21.91
CA LEU A 43 14.81 -2.60 23.05
C LEU A 43 15.35 -1.19 22.75
N LEU A 44 16.54 -1.09 22.17
CA LEU A 44 17.14 0.20 21.79
C LEU A 44 16.32 0.92 20.72
N ALA A 45 15.84 0.20 19.70
CA ALA A 45 14.99 0.74 18.64
C ALA A 45 13.67 1.26 19.20
N ALA A 46 13.00 0.49 20.05
CA ALA A 46 11.76 0.91 20.70
C ALA A 46 11.95 2.15 21.58
N ARG A 47 13.05 2.22 22.36
CA ARG A 47 13.39 3.42 23.14
C ARG A 47 13.70 4.63 22.25
N ALA A 48 14.36 4.41 21.12
CA ALA A 48 14.64 5.47 20.15
C ALA A 48 13.34 6.02 19.52
N MET A 49 12.40 5.13 19.17
CA MET A 49 11.05 5.50 18.71
C MET A 49 10.31 6.34 19.74
N GLN A 50 10.32 5.92 21.01
CA GLN A 50 9.65 6.67 22.09
C GLN A 50 10.24 8.07 22.27
N LYS A 51 11.57 8.21 22.09
CA LYS A 51 12.28 9.50 22.14
C LYS A 51 12.17 10.30 20.84
N LYS A 52 11.40 9.83 19.85
CA LYS A 52 11.28 10.43 18.50
C LYS A 52 12.61 10.57 17.76
N ASN A 53 13.60 9.75 18.12
CA ASN A 53 14.85 9.65 17.38
C ASN A 53 14.68 8.65 16.23
N TYR A 54 13.89 9.07 15.23
CA TYR A 54 13.46 8.20 14.14
C TYR A 54 14.62 7.73 13.26
N ALA A 55 15.62 8.58 13.02
CA ALA A 55 16.79 8.20 12.22
C ALA A 55 17.60 7.07 12.87
N PHE A 56 17.79 7.12 14.19
CA PHE A 56 18.47 6.04 14.90
C PHE A 56 17.61 4.78 14.99
N ALA A 57 16.32 4.93 15.25
CA ALA A 57 15.38 3.80 15.27
C ALA A 57 15.32 3.08 13.92
N ALA A 58 15.26 3.82 12.81
CA ALA A 58 15.19 3.28 11.45
C ALA A 58 16.39 2.36 11.16
N ARG A 59 17.62 2.85 11.42
CA ARG A 59 18.85 2.06 11.23
C ARG A 59 18.89 0.80 12.09
N LEU A 60 18.35 0.86 13.30
CA LEU A 60 18.28 -0.30 14.17
C LEU A 60 17.28 -1.33 13.65
N TYR A 61 16.09 -0.91 13.21
CA TYR A 61 15.10 -1.81 12.64
C TYR A 61 15.54 -2.41 11.30
N GLU A 62 16.19 -1.63 10.44
CA GLU A 62 16.83 -2.13 9.21
C GLU A 62 17.83 -3.24 9.52
N ARG A 63 18.70 -3.02 10.51
CA ARG A 63 19.69 -4.03 10.88
C ARG A 63 19.04 -5.29 11.48
N ILE A 64 18.03 -5.13 12.32
CA ILE A 64 17.26 -6.25 12.86
C ILE A 64 16.59 -7.02 11.72
N TYR A 65 15.96 -6.32 10.77
CA TYR A 65 15.35 -6.92 9.60
C TYR A 65 16.36 -7.76 8.82
N HIS A 66 17.53 -7.22 8.48
CA HIS A 66 18.55 -7.96 7.73
C HIS A 66 19.04 -9.22 8.43
N TRP A 67 19.13 -9.23 9.76
CA TRP A 67 19.48 -10.45 10.49
C TRP A 67 18.34 -11.46 10.58
N GLN A 68 17.09 -11.00 10.44
CA GLN A 68 15.90 -11.81 10.59
C GLN A 68 15.15 -12.03 9.27
N GLU A 69 15.72 -11.63 8.13
CA GLU A 69 15.03 -11.59 6.83
C GLU A 69 14.41 -12.94 6.42
N LEU A 70 15.06 -14.05 6.81
CA LEU A 70 14.59 -15.41 6.54
C LEU A 70 13.71 -16.00 7.66
N MET A 71 13.45 -15.24 8.74
CA MET A 71 12.64 -15.69 9.87
C MET A 71 11.19 -15.26 9.70
N GLU A 72 10.27 -16.08 10.22
CA GLU A 72 8.86 -15.72 10.32
C GLU A 72 8.69 -14.45 11.18
N GLY A 73 7.89 -13.49 10.70
CA GLY A 73 7.65 -12.21 11.37
C GLY A 73 8.69 -11.11 11.12
N ALA A 74 9.61 -11.30 10.16
CA ALA A 74 10.57 -10.27 9.76
C ALA A 74 9.89 -9.01 9.20
N ASP A 75 8.73 -9.18 8.56
CA ASP A 75 7.89 -8.13 7.97
C ASP A 75 7.54 -7.04 8.99
N VAL A 76 7.37 -7.39 10.27
CA VAL A 76 7.11 -6.44 11.36
C VAL A 76 8.25 -5.42 11.47
N TYR A 77 9.51 -5.86 11.37
CA TYR A 77 10.65 -4.96 11.46
C TYR A 77 10.83 -4.14 10.18
N ALA A 78 10.48 -4.70 9.01
CA ALA A 78 10.43 -3.93 7.78
C ALA A 78 9.38 -2.79 7.88
N LYS A 79 8.17 -3.09 8.37
CA LYS A 79 7.12 -2.08 8.60
C LYS A 79 7.56 -1.01 9.62
N GLN A 80 8.22 -1.41 10.70
CA GLN A 80 8.76 -0.47 11.70
C GLN A 80 9.88 0.41 11.14
N ALA A 81 10.79 -0.16 10.34
CA ALA A 81 11.81 0.60 9.64
C ALA A 81 11.20 1.59 8.64
N ALA A 82 10.21 1.15 7.85
CA ALA A 82 9.51 1.99 6.89
C ALA A 82 8.85 3.19 7.57
N PHE A 83 8.11 2.96 8.66
CA PHE A 83 7.50 4.03 9.45
C PHE A 83 8.54 5.01 10.00
N ALA A 84 9.66 4.52 10.54
CA ALA A 84 10.71 5.39 11.05
C ALA A 84 11.36 6.23 9.94
N TRP A 85 11.61 5.66 8.76
CA TRP A 85 12.10 6.41 7.60
C TRP A 85 11.11 7.46 7.08
N GLU A 86 9.81 7.15 7.10
CA GLU A 86 8.74 8.09 6.79
C GLU A 86 8.76 9.30 7.73
N GLN A 87 8.91 9.07 9.05
CA GLN A 87 9.02 10.16 10.03
C GLN A 87 10.30 11.01 9.88
N VAL A 88 11.36 10.44 9.29
CA VAL A 88 12.58 11.19 8.93
C VAL A 88 12.37 12.02 7.67
N GLY A 89 11.39 11.66 6.83
CA GLY A 89 11.16 12.25 5.51
C GLY A 89 11.92 11.57 4.37
N ASP A 90 12.57 10.42 4.63
CA ASP A 90 13.21 9.62 3.57
C ASP A 90 12.20 8.66 2.94
N LEU A 91 11.39 9.19 2.03
CA LEU A 91 10.35 8.43 1.34
C LEU A 91 10.89 7.27 0.52
N ARG A 92 12.15 7.34 0.05
CA ARG A 92 12.75 6.25 -0.75
C ARG A 92 13.01 5.03 0.11
N GLN A 93 13.61 5.23 1.29
CA GLN A 93 13.83 4.15 2.23
C GLN A 93 12.51 3.63 2.81
N ALA A 94 11.57 4.53 3.11
CA ALA A 94 10.24 4.14 3.55
C ALA A 94 9.57 3.21 2.53
N LEU A 95 9.61 3.56 1.24
CA LEU A 95 9.03 2.75 0.16
C LEU A 95 9.69 1.37 0.07
N ALA A 96 11.02 1.31 0.07
CA ALA A 96 11.77 0.05 -0.02
C ALA A 96 11.45 -0.90 1.14
N PHE A 97 11.36 -0.37 2.37
CA PHE A 97 11.00 -1.18 3.54
C PHE A 97 9.51 -1.52 3.60
N SER A 98 8.61 -0.68 3.09
CA SER A 98 7.19 -1.03 2.96
C SER A 98 6.97 -2.17 1.98
N GLN A 99 7.72 -2.22 0.87
CA GLN A 99 7.69 -3.34 -0.09
C GLN A 99 8.20 -4.63 0.57
N LYS A 100 9.32 -4.56 1.29
CA LYS A 100 9.87 -5.69 2.05
C LYS A 100 8.93 -6.20 3.15
N GLY A 101 8.14 -5.31 3.74
CA GLY A 101 7.10 -5.66 4.71
C GLY A 101 5.77 -6.07 4.07
N GLU A 102 5.66 -6.09 2.75
CA GLU A 102 4.43 -6.39 2.01
C GLU A 102 3.23 -5.50 2.42
N ASP A 103 3.50 -4.26 2.87
CA ASP A 103 2.46 -3.28 3.18
C ASP A 103 2.09 -2.50 1.91
N TRP A 104 1.40 -3.17 0.99
CA TRP A 104 1.05 -2.64 -0.34
C TRP A 104 0.18 -1.38 -0.27
N ALA A 105 -0.63 -1.25 0.79
CA ALA A 105 -1.41 -0.04 1.04
C ALA A 105 -0.49 1.16 1.30
N LYS A 106 0.55 0.98 2.13
CA LYS A 106 1.56 2.01 2.39
C LYS A 106 2.46 2.26 1.17
N VAL A 107 2.85 1.22 0.43
CA VAL A 107 3.64 1.35 -0.81
C VAL A 107 2.93 2.29 -1.79
N GLY A 108 1.65 2.03 -2.10
CA GLY A 108 0.90 2.90 -3.00
C GLY A 108 0.70 4.32 -2.46
N GLN A 109 0.49 4.47 -1.14
CA GLN A 109 0.40 5.79 -0.51
C GLN A 109 1.70 6.61 -0.66
N LEU A 110 2.85 5.98 -0.41
CA LEU A 110 4.16 6.62 -0.57
C LEU A 110 4.43 6.98 -2.04
N LEU A 111 4.00 6.14 -2.99
CA LEU A 111 4.09 6.45 -4.41
C LEU A 111 3.28 7.71 -4.78
N ILE A 112 2.07 7.87 -4.21
CA ILE A 112 1.27 9.09 -4.39
C ILE A 112 2.01 10.31 -3.83
N GLU A 113 2.57 10.21 -2.62
CA GLU A 113 3.32 11.31 -1.97
C GLU A 113 4.57 11.70 -2.77
N MET A 114 5.17 10.74 -3.47
CA MET A 114 6.28 10.95 -4.40
C MET A 114 5.84 11.47 -5.79
N GLY A 115 4.53 11.70 -6.00
CA GLY A 115 3.98 12.17 -7.27
C GLY A 115 3.87 11.10 -8.36
N LYS A 116 3.99 9.82 -8.02
CA LYS A 116 3.96 8.69 -8.96
C LYS A 116 2.59 8.00 -8.96
N MET A 117 1.57 8.74 -9.39
CA MET A 117 0.17 8.30 -9.31
C MET A 117 -0.10 7.02 -10.11
N GLU A 118 0.48 6.88 -11.30
CA GLU A 118 0.27 5.72 -12.17
C GLU A 118 0.81 4.43 -11.54
N GLN A 119 1.99 4.50 -10.92
CA GLN A 119 2.58 3.36 -10.21
C GLN A 119 1.74 2.97 -8.99
N ALA A 120 1.18 3.96 -8.28
CA ALA A 120 0.28 3.68 -7.15
C ALA A 120 -1.00 2.96 -7.60
N ILE A 121 -1.58 3.38 -8.74
CA ILE A 121 -2.75 2.73 -9.35
C ILE A 121 -2.45 1.27 -9.69
N GLU A 122 -1.28 0.99 -10.28
CA GLU A 122 -0.85 -0.37 -10.61
C GLU A 122 -0.73 -1.23 -9.36
N VAL A 123 -0.01 -0.76 -8.34
CA VAL A 123 0.13 -1.46 -7.04
C VAL A 123 -1.23 -1.75 -6.40
N PHE A 124 -2.13 -0.76 -6.35
CA PHE A 124 -3.45 -0.98 -5.76
C PHE A 124 -4.32 -1.94 -6.56
N ARG A 125 -4.14 -1.99 -7.89
CA ARG A 125 -4.85 -2.94 -8.75
C ARG A 125 -4.30 -4.36 -8.58
N GLU A 126 -2.99 -4.53 -8.63
CA GLU A 126 -2.34 -5.85 -8.51
C GLU A 126 -2.62 -6.53 -7.16
N HIS A 127 -2.64 -5.73 -6.09
CA HIS A 127 -2.85 -6.23 -4.74
C HIS A 127 -4.32 -6.15 -4.26
N ASN A 128 -5.27 -5.93 -5.18
CA ASN A 128 -6.71 -5.91 -4.89
C ASN A 128 -7.09 -5.00 -3.72
N LEU A 129 -6.69 -3.72 -3.79
CA LEU A 129 -6.99 -2.69 -2.79
C LEU A 129 -8.04 -1.71 -3.35
N PRO A 130 -9.32 -2.12 -3.49
CA PRO A 130 -10.34 -1.39 -4.25
C PRO A 130 -10.63 0.00 -3.68
N ALA A 131 -10.64 0.17 -2.36
CA ALA A 131 -10.87 1.48 -1.73
C ALA A 131 -9.78 2.50 -2.08
N ARG A 132 -8.52 2.07 -2.13
CA ARG A 132 -7.38 2.92 -2.47
C ARG A 132 -7.32 3.20 -3.97
N LEU A 133 -7.60 2.18 -4.77
CA LEU A 133 -7.69 2.33 -6.22
C LEU A 133 -8.81 3.30 -6.63
N ALA A 134 -9.98 3.18 -6.01
CA ALA A 134 -11.11 4.09 -6.22
C ALA A 134 -10.70 5.54 -5.89
N PHE A 135 -10.03 5.75 -4.75
CA PHE A 135 -9.49 7.06 -4.40
C PHE A 135 -8.54 7.62 -5.48
N CYS A 136 -7.62 6.81 -6.02
CA CYS A 136 -6.75 7.27 -7.12
C CYS A 136 -7.54 7.67 -8.36
N TYR A 137 -8.54 6.87 -8.76
CA TYR A 137 -9.41 7.21 -9.88
C TYR A 137 -10.23 8.48 -9.65
N GLU A 138 -10.63 8.77 -8.41
CA GLU A 138 -11.25 10.05 -8.08
C GLU A 138 -10.30 11.24 -8.32
N GLN A 139 -9.03 11.10 -7.94
CA GLN A 139 -8.02 12.15 -8.09
C GLN A 139 -7.63 12.38 -9.55
N THR A 140 -7.55 11.32 -10.36
CA THR A 140 -7.20 11.41 -11.79
C THR A 140 -8.38 11.74 -12.68
N GLY A 141 -9.59 11.89 -12.12
CA GLY A 141 -10.80 12.19 -12.88
C GLY A 141 -11.39 11.01 -13.64
N HIS A 142 -10.94 9.79 -13.37
CA HIS A 142 -11.48 8.56 -13.95
C HIS A 142 -12.75 8.11 -13.20
N PHE A 143 -13.79 8.96 -13.23
CA PHE A 143 -14.95 8.80 -12.34
C PHE A 143 -15.75 7.53 -12.57
N TRP A 144 -15.99 7.11 -13.81
CA TRP A 144 -16.78 5.89 -14.03
C TRP A 144 -16.05 4.63 -13.52
N GLY A 145 -14.72 4.56 -13.65
CA GLY A 145 -13.93 3.47 -13.08
C GLY A 145 -13.97 3.48 -11.55
N ALA A 146 -13.95 4.65 -10.91
CA ALA A 146 -14.16 4.78 -9.47
C ALA A 146 -15.57 4.30 -9.07
N GLY A 147 -16.59 4.68 -9.84
CA GLY A 147 -17.97 4.26 -9.62
C GLY A 147 -18.14 2.75 -9.65
N GLU A 148 -17.49 2.07 -10.60
CA GLU A 148 -17.54 0.62 -10.72
C GLU A 148 -16.89 -0.10 -9.53
N LEU A 149 -15.74 0.39 -9.05
CA LEU A 149 -15.13 -0.12 -7.81
C LEU A 149 -16.04 0.09 -6.60
N TYR A 150 -16.71 1.24 -6.51
CA TYR A 150 -17.69 1.46 -5.44
C TYR A 150 -18.89 0.51 -5.54
N GLU A 151 -19.35 0.21 -6.74
CA GLU A 151 -20.51 -0.66 -6.95
C GLU A 151 -20.20 -2.13 -6.68
N LEU A 152 -19.08 -2.63 -7.19
CA LEU A 152 -18.78 -4.06 -7.24
C LEU A 152 -17.94 -4.53 -6.04
N GLU A 153 -16.97 -3.72 -5.60
CA GLU A 153 -15.97 -4.15 -4.61
C GLU A 153 -16.25 -3.58 -3.22
N LEU A 154 -16.95 -2.44 -3.14
CA LEU A 154 -17.21 -1.72 -1.88
C LEU A 154 -18.68 -1.66 -1.50
N ASP A 155 -19.55 -2.31 -2.29
CA ASP A 155 -21.01 -2.41 -2.10
C ASP A 155 -21.69 -1.06 -1.78
N ASN A 156 -21.21 0.01 -2.41
CA ASN A 156 -21.68 1.38 -2.18
C ASN A 156 -22.34 1.95 -3.44
N HIS A 157 -23.55 1.46 -3.72
CA HIS A 157 -24.31 1.84 -4.92
C HIS A 157 -24.65 3.34 -4.98
N HIS A 158 -24.88 4.00 -3.84
CA HIS A 158 -25.13 5.44 -3.82
C HIS A 158 -23.91 6.25 -4.24
N LYS A 159 -22.73 5.89 -3.73
CA LYS A 159 -21.48 6.56 -4.11
C LYS A 159 -21.12 6.25 -5.57
N ALA A 160 -21.33 5.00 -6.02
CA ALA A 160 -21.18 4.62 -7.42
C ALA A 160 -22.03 5.50 -8.36
N MET A 161 -23.33 5.65 -8.05
CA MET A 161 -24.24 6.48 -8.85
C MET A 161 -23.75 7.92 -9.01
N ARG A 162 -23.30 8.55 -7.92
CA ARG A 162 -22.75 9.91 -7.95
C ARG A 162 -21.54 10.04 -8.86
N PHE A 163 -20.68 9.02 -8.90
CA PHE A 163 -19.51 9.01 -9.77
C PHE A 163 -19.88 8.82 -11.24
N TYR A 164 -20.87 7.97 -11.53
CA TYR A 164 -21.39 7.84 -12.89
C TYR A 164 -22.01 9.14 -13.40
N GLU A 165 -22.82 9.82 -12.58
CA GLU A 165 -23.36 11.14 -12.89
C GLU A 165 -22.25 12.16 -13.17
N LYS A 166 -21.23 12.20 -12.29
CA LYS A 166 -20.08 13.08 -12.47
C LYS A 166 -19.29 12.77 -13.74
N SER A 167 -19.20 11.49 -14.12
CA SER A 167 -18.54 11.08 -15.36
C SER A 167 -19.29 11.61 -16.59
N LEU A 168 -20.62 11.57 -16.61
CA LEU A 168 -21.42 12.09 -17.73
C LEU A 168 -21.29 13.60 -17.93
N GLN A 169 -20.97 14.34 -16.88
CA GLN A 169 -20.70 15.78 -16.90
C GLN A 169 -19.33 16.12 -17.50
N GLN A 170 -18.45 15.14 -17.70
CA GLN A 170 -17.15 15.39 -18.34
C GLN A 170 -17.31 15.55 -19.85
N ASP A 171 -16.84 16.69 -20.37
CA ASP A 171 -16.83 16.97 -21.81
C ASP A 171 -15.90 16.03 -22.58
N THR A 172 -14.85 15.53 -21.90
CA THR A 172 -13.84 14.63 -22.47
C THR A 172 -14.30 13.16 -22.54
N LEU A 173 -15.51 12.83 -22.05
CA LEU A 173 -16.00 11.46 -22.02
C LEU A 173 -16.28 10.95 -23.44
N SER A 174 -15.61 9.86 -23.83
CA SER A 174 -15.78 9.27 -25.15
C SER A 174 -17.23 8.82 -25.39
N PRO A 175 -17.71 8.76 -26.64
CA PRO A 175 -19.05 8.25 -26.94
C PRO A 175 -19.28 6.82 -26.42
N LEU A 176 -18.25 5.96 -26.46
CA LEU A 176 -18.32 4.59 -25.95
C LEU A 176 -18.48 4.58 -24.44
N ASP A 177 -17.68 5.37 -23.72
CA ASP A 177 -17.76 5.47 -22.27
C ASP A 177 -19.09 6.09 -21.83
N ARG A 178 -19.66 7.01 -22.62
CA ARG A 178 -20.98 7.58 -22.35
C ARG A 178 -22.07 6.50 -22.36
N ILE A 179 -22.03 5.59 -23.33
CA ILE A 179 -22.94 4.44 -23.38
C ILE A 179 -22.69 3.53 -22.18
N ARG A 180 -21.41 3.24 -21.87
CA ARG A 180 -21.04 2.40 -20.73
C ARG A 180 -21.59 2.95 -19.42
N VAL A 181 -21.37 4.23 -19.15
CA VAL A 181 -21.83 4.89 -17.94
C VAL A 181 -23.35 4.82 -17.83
N ARG A 182 -24.10 5.01 -18.93
CA ARG A 182 -25.56 4.83 -18.92
C ARG A 182 -25.98 3.41 -18.54
N LEU A 183 -25.31 2.39 -19.06
CA LEU A 183 -25.60 1.00 -18.67
C LEU A 183 -25.22 0.70 -17.21
N LEU A 184 -24.09 1.24 -16.73
CA LEU A 184 -23.68 1.10 -15.34
C LEU A 184 -24.66 1.79 -14.38
N MET A 185 -25.16 2.99 -14.75
CA MET A 185 -26.24 3.66 -14.03
C MET A 185 -27.53 2.85 -14.05
N ALA A 186 -27.91 2.25 -15.18
CA ALA A 186 -29.09 1.39 -15.25
C ALA A 186 -28.96 0.21 -14.27
N ARG A 187 -27.83 -0.52 -14.32
CA ARG A 187 -27.53 -1.63 -13.39
C ARG A 187 -27.63 -1.18 -11.93
N THR A 188 -27.02 -0.04 -11.60
CA THR A 188 -26.97 0.49 -10.23
C THR A 188 -28.34 0.97 -9.75
N ALA A 189 -29.11 1.65 -10.61
CA ALA A 189 -30.47 2.08 -10.31
C ALA A 189 -31.39 0.88 -10.03
N PHE A 190 -31.24 -0.20 -10.79
CA PHE A 190 -31.97 -1.45 -10.53
C PHE A 190 -31.65 -2.01 -9.15
N ARG A 191 -30.35 -2.09 -8.78
CA ARG A 191 -29.92 -2.55 -7.44
C ARG A 191 -30.44 -1.68 -6.31
N LEU A 192 -30.60 -0.37 -6.55
CA LEU A 192 -31.22 0.58 -5.62
C LEU A 192 -32.76 0.49 -5.57
N GLY A 193 -33.39 -0.44 -6.31
CA GLY A 193 -34.84 -0.60 -6.37
C GLY A 193 -35.56 0.43 -7.26
N LYS A 194 -34.81 1.29 -7.97
CA LYS A 194 -35.32 2.36 -8.83
C LYS A 194 -35.52 1.87 -10.26
N LYS A 195 -36.52 1.01 -10.46
CA LYS A 195 -36.74 0.32 -11.76
C LYS A 195 -36.99 1.28 -12.92
N GLU A 196 -37.75 2.36 -12.71
CA GLU A 196 -38.04 3.34 -13.76
C GLU A 196 -36.77 4.10 -14.20
N GLU A 197 -35.95 4.55 -13.25
CA GLU A 197 -34.65 5.16 -13.54
C GLU A 197 -33.73 4.19 -14.28
N SER A 198 -33.73 2.91 -13.88
CA SER A 198 -32.98 1.86 -14.55
C SER A 198 -33.39 1.69 -16.01
N LEU A 199 -34.70 1.60 -16.28
CA LEU A 199 -35.22 1.45 -17.64
C LEU A 199 -34.86 2.68 -18.48
N SER A 200 -35.06 3.88 -17.93
CA SER A 200 -34.74 5.13 -18.62
C SER A 200 -33.27 5.20 -19.04
N HIS A 201 -32.34 4.83 -18.16
CA HIS A 201 -30.91 4.81 -18.51
C HIS A 201 -30.56 3.74 -19.54
N PHE A 202 -31.21 2.59 -19.49
CA PHE A 202 -31.02 1.53 -20.48
C PHE A 202 -31.50 1.96 -21.88
N GLU A 203 -32.71 2.53 -21.97
CA GLU A 203 -33.26 3.07 -23.23
C GLU A 203 -32.37 4.17 -23.82
N MET A 204 -31.82 5.06 -22.97
CA MET A 204 -30.85 6.06 -23.41
C MET A 204 -29.58 5.43 -24.00
N ALA A 205 -29.08 4.34 -23.40
CA ALA A 205 -27.92 3.62 -23.91
C ALA A 205 -28.22 2.94 -25.26
N GLU A 206 -29.40 2.31 -25.39
CA GLU A 206 -29.86 1.71 -26.65
C GLU A 206 -30.02 2.76 -27.76
N ALA A 207 -30.62 3.91 -27.45
CA ALA A 207 -30.77 5.01 -28.39
C ALA A 207 -29.41 5.55 -28.90
N LEU A 208 -28.38 5.52 -28.05
CA LEU A 208 -27.02 5.89 -28.45
C LEU A 208 -26.35 4.81 -29.31
N LEU A 209 -26.58 3.53 -29.02
CA LEU A 209 -26.06 2.39 -29.79
C LEU A 209 -26.75 2.24 -31.16
N ALA A 210 -28.00 2.66 -31.29
CA ALA A 210 -28.77 2.60 -32.54
C ALA A 210 -28.32 3.64 -33.58
N LYS A 211 -27.48 4.60 -33.20
CA LYS A 211 -26.98 5.63 -34.13
C LYS A 211 -26.01 5.03 -35.15
N PRO A 212 -26.03 5.48 -36.42
CA PRO A 212 -25.10 4.99 -37.43
C PRO A 212 -23.62 5.18 -37.07
N GLU A 213 -23.30 6.27 -36.36
CA GLU A 213 -21.93 6.57 -35.91
C GLU A 213 -21.57 5.94 -34.55
N ALA A 214 -22.38 4.99 -34.05
CA ALA A 214 -22.13 4.38 -32.76
C ALA A 214 -20.78 3.64 -32.75
N PRO A 215 -19.96 3.82 -31.69
CA PRO A 215 -18.69 3.12 -31.57
C PRO A 215 -18.94 1.62 -31.40
N GLN A 216 -18.02 0.79 -31.91
CA GLN A 216 -18.11 -0.65 -31.73
C GLN A 216 -18.01 -1.02 -30.24
N PRO A 217 -18.96 -1.82 -29.70
CA PRO A 217 -18.91 -2.28 -28.33
C PRO A 217 -17.68 -3.14 -28.05
N ASP A 218 -16.95 -2.82 -26.99
CA ASP A 218 -15.96 -3.73 -26.42
C ASP A 218 -16.63 -4.84 -25.58
N GLU A 219 -15.86 -5.86 -25.22
CA GLU A 219 -16.39 -6.99 -24.43
C GLU A 219 -16.97 -6.54 -23.10
N HIS A 220 -16.35 -5.57 -22.44
CA HIS A 220 -16.86 -5.03 -21.19
C HIS A 220 -18.27 -4.44 -21.37
N LEU A 221 -18.47 -3.59 -22.39
CA LEU A 221 -19.76 -3.01 -22.69
C LEU A 221 -20.81 -4.08 -23.00
N LYS A 222 -20.45 -5.09 -23.80
CA LYS A 222 -21.36 -6.21 -24.15
C LYS A 222 -21.81 -6.97 -22.91
N VAL A 223 -20.91 -7.23 -21.96
CA VAL A 223 -21.22 -7.92 -20.71
C VAL A 223 -22.22 -7.08 -19.90
N VAL A 224 -21.90 -5.81 -19.65
CA VAL A 224 -22.79 -4.91 -18.87
C VAL A 224 -24.15 -4.78 -19.54
N PHE A 225 -24.20 -4.64 -20.86
CA PHE A 225 -25.45 -4.57 -21.63
C PHE A 225 -26.33 -5.82 -21.39
N ARG A 226 -25.76 -7.02 -21.55
CA ARG A 226 -26.49 -8.27 -21.30
C ARG A 226 -26.93 -8.38 -19.85
N THR A 227 -26.09 -7.96 -18.89
CA THR A 227 -26.46 -7.96 -17.47
C THR A 227 -27.69 -7.09 -17.21
N VAL A 228 -27.71 -5.86 -17.71
CA VAL A 228 -28.85 -4.96 -17.52
C VAL A 228 -30.11 -5.50 -18.22
N GLN A 229 -29.95 -6.01 -19.44
CA GLN A 229 -31.05 -6.61 -20.19
C GLN A 229 -31.68 -7.79 -19.44
N LEU A 230 -30.86 -8.66 -18.83
CA LEU A 230 -31.34 -9.77 -17.99
C LEU A 230 -32.04 -9.27 -16.73
N LEU A 231 -31.51 -8.23 -16.07
CA LEU A 231 -32.13 -7.64 -14.88
C LEU A 231 -33.51 -7.04 -15.18
N LEU A 232 -33.65 -6.37 -16.32
CA LEU A 232 -34.91 -5.73 -16.72
C LEU A 232 -35.94 -6.71 -17.28
N ASN A 233 -35.50 -7.74 -18.01
CA ASN A 233 -36.38 -8.76 -18.59
C ASN A 233 -36.72 -9.89 -17.61
N GLY A 234 -35.92 -10.06 -16.56
CA GLY A 234 -36.17 -11.01 -15.48
C GLY A 234 -37.26 -10.51 -14.54
N LYS A 235 -38.46 -11.08 -14.68
CA LYS A 235 -39.36 -11.29 -13.53
C LYS A 235 -38.76 -12.32 -12.58
#